data_AF-A0A2S7PGI5-F1
#
_entry.id   AF-A0A2S7PGI5-F1
#
_cell.length_a   1.000
_cell.length_b   1.000
_cell.length_c   1.000
_cell.angle_alpha   90.00
_cell.angle_beta   90.00
_cell.angle_gamma   90.00
#
_symmetry.space_group_name_H-M   'P 1'
#
loop_
_entity.id
_entity.type
_entity.pdbx_description
1 polymer ?
#
loop_
_entity_poly.entity_id
_entity_poly.type
_entity_poly.pdbx_seq_one_letter_code
_entity_poly.pdbx_strand_id
1 'polypeptide(L)'
;MKNKRSRRDARADTSRSELLTSSSSRSSPRVVIDEKTGQVAVERISPIIDPARYNWSVQTQELLQADYVDPETIDYIQRGNAFANNVDYHAQVNECKNSRQRGQQGARSLLDTAVETVLKNISHVTFDGLECIPVPILRRMWQDLNKRSVINFHTWKIFSKLIHHDDHATLNLFRYRQAIQTPVPSLEVYTKPVISETFDFLTNLSITTAFSIPDLVRLSSIKNLGALEIVNPQEQNTDTGATPFAVGVGDRIIRAWHEAAVKDGAFPVLRILKLRNFKALTSKSLIYLNSFPSLAVFDVAGCGFALESKIDAHRLGWRVTVDGDILGLLEAACVERAVLMQEPLGLPIRPIRRPCALQLIDNTHVNMIPRAEIPKFITRSDPPEPATSHNPGKLYNRMYYDLDQVHARHPNKHIKKHAWEVLDTLVYSKTRALETWEFRTLTSFCKVGELRNDKDLARAGIDIGDQAVVGRDLISSVPVVSLRLGPSPKTPSSPFLRNELHRPFYESMHGESVASSLKYTWKDDTSSKKPRGLCFIRINVSPKETQTTETRVPDAAAPTLSDGDSARSFSMKPSEGPPGMPSHWHVKRVRSARVIREKKKQKLADVLSSFM
;
A
#
# COMPACT_ATOMS: atom_id res chain seq x y z
N MET A 1 7.55 95.67 14.18
CA MET A 1 8.86 95.02 13.93
C MET A 1 8.99 93.78 14.81
N LYS A 2 9.41 92.65 14.20
CA LYS A 2 9.82 91.35 14.78
C LYS A 2 8.73 90.42 15.39
N ASN A 3 8.47 89.37 14.60
CA ASN A 3 8.34 87.94 14.92
C ASN A 3 7.41 87.48 16.05
N LYS A 4 6.41 86.66 15.69
CA LYS A 4 6.09 85.42 16.43
C LYS A 4 5.31 84.39 15.60
N ARG A 5 6.07 83.38 15.17
CA ARG A 5 5.79 81.93 15.06
C ARG A 5 4.36 81.45 14.70
N SER A 6 4.28 80.95 13.47
CA SER A 6 3.36 79.92 12.98
C SER A 6 3.50 78.62 13.77
N ARG A 7 2.37 78.06 14.23
CA ARG A 7 2.23 76.66 14.67
C ARG A 7 1.54 75.91 13.53
N ARG A 8 2.20 74.85 13.05
CA ARG A 8 1.66 73.85 12.11
C ARG A 8 0.97 72.74 12.90
N ASP A 9 -0.22 72.38 12.44
CA ASP A 9 -0.93 71.17 12.84
C ASP A 9 -0.27 69.92 12.24
N ALA A 10 -0.06 68.91 13.09
CA ALA A 10 0.39 67.59 12.70
C ALA A 10 -0.82 66.66 12.63
N ARG A 11 -1.20 66.23 11.43
CA ARG A 11 -2.05 65.05 11.20
C ARG A 11 -1.18 63.81 11.27
N ALA A 12 -1.54 62.90 12.16
CA ALA A 12 -0.99 61.56 12.24
C ALA A 12 -1.77 60.65 11.26
N ASP A 13 -1.06 60.08 10.29
CA ASP A 13 -1.51 58.92 9.51
C ASP A 13 -0.27 58.05 9.27
N THR A 14 -0.16 56.95 10.01
CA THR A 14 0.82 55.90 9.76
C THR A 14 0.13 54.54 9.85
N SER A 15 -0.51 54.14 8.76
CA SER A 15 -0.96 52.78 8.53
C SER A 15 0.27 51.91 8.23
N ARG A 16 0.74 51.16 9.23
CA ARG A 16 1.86 50.24 9.08
C ARG A 16 1.34 48.88 8.62
N SER A 17 1.53 48.59 7.34
CA SER A 17 1.33 47.28 6.72
C SER A 17 2.36 46.28 7.25
N GLU A 18 1.94 45.34 8.09
CA GLU A 18 2.74 44.19 8.50
C GLU A 18 2.75 43.13 7.39
N LEU A 19 3.78 43.17 6.55
CA LEU A 19 4.18 42.05 5.70
C LEU A 19 5.01 41.08 6.54
N LEU A 20 4.36 40.03 7.05
CA LEU A 20 5.01 38.89 7.67
C LEU A 20 5.74 38.07 6.60
N THR A 21 7.02 38.35 6.42
CA THR A 21 7.95 37.46 5.71
C THR A 21 8.56 36.51 6.74
N SER A 22 8.18 35.23 6.68
CA SER A 22 8.75 34.18 7.53
C SER A 22 10.17 33.85 7.04
N SER A 23 11.15 34.63 7.50
CA SER A 23 12.56 34.25 7.35
C SER A 23 12.89 33.17 8.38
N SER A 24 13.17 31.97 7.88
CA SER A 24 13.72 30.85 8.65
C SER A 24 15.15 31.19 9.10
N SER A 25 15.29 31.89 10.23
CA SER A 25 16.56 31.98 10.92
C SER A 25 16.76 30.67 11.70
N ARG A 26 17.80 29.93 11.34
CA ARG A 26 18.26 28.80 12.16
C ARG A 26 18.72 29.37 13.50
N SER A 27 17.89 29.24 14.53
CA SER A 27 18.28 29.62 15.90
C SER A 27 19.40 28.68 16.34
N SER A 28 20.64 29.18 16.36
CA SER A 28 21.74 28.49 17.03
C SER A 28 21.34 28.18 18.47
N PRO A 29 21.66 26.99 19.01
CA PRO A 29 21.30 26.63 20.38
C PRO A 29 21.86 27.65 21.37
N ARG A 30 21.03 28.16 22.29
CA ARG A 30 21.45 29.13 23.30
C ARG A 30 22.16 28.37 24.42
N VAL A 31 23.42 28.68 24.63
CA VAL A 31 24.19 28.15 25.76
C VAL A 31 23.90 29.02 26.98
N VAL A 32 23.32 28.44 28.02
CA VAL A 32 23.05 29.10 29.30
C VAL A 32 24.03 28.52 30.32
N ILE A 33 24.85 29.38 30.89
CA ILE A 33 25.81 29.00 31.95
C ILE A 33 25.17 29.38 33.28
N ASP A 34 24.97 28.40 34.17
CA ASP A 34 24.59 28.68 35.54
C ASP A 34 25.80 29.28 36.28
N GLU A 35 25.71 30.57 36.59
CA GLU A 35 26.80 31.34 37.21
C GLU A 35 27.18 30.81 38.61
N LYS A 36 26.28 30.12 39.32
CA LYS A 36 26.56 29.64 40.68
C LYS A 36 27.24 28.28 40.69
N THR A 37 26.96 27.45 39.69
CA THR A 37 27.48 26.07 39.62
C THR A 37 28.54 25.88 38.54
N GLY A 38 28.66 26.83 37.61
CA GLY A 38 29.50 26.74 36.42
C GLY A 38 28.99 25.72 35.39
N GLN A 39 27.80 25.14 35.58
CA GLN A 39 27.24 24.17 34.64
C GLN A 39 26.77 24.86 33.36
N VAL A 40 27.16 24.29 32.23
CA VAL A 40 26.79 24.76 30.91
C VAL A 40 25.60 23.93 30.42
N ALA A 41 24.41 24.53 30.40
CA ALA A 41 23.20 23.94 29.83
C ALA A 41 22.99 24.45 28.40
N VAL A 42 22.68 23.55 27.47
CA VAL A 42 22.32 23.92 26.10
C VAL A 42 20.80 23.93 25.99
N GLU A 43 20.20 25.11 26.06
CA GLU A 43 18.77 25.28 25.84
C GLU A 43 18.46 25.22 24.34
N ARG A 44 17.86 24.10 23.91
CA ARG A 44 17.19 24.04 22.62
C ARG A 44 15.78 24.59 22.78
N ILE A 45 15.60 25.88 22.48
CA ILE A 45 14.28 26.45 22.27
C ILE A 45 13.74 25.82 20.98
N SER A 46 13.06 24.68 21.12
CA SER A 46 12.25 24.17 20.02
C SER A 46 11.10 25.16 19.87
N PRO A 47 10.82 25.71 18.68
CA PRO A 47 9.67 26.57 18.49
C PRO A 47 8.45 25.81 19.02
N ILE A 48 7.71 26.42 19.94
CA ILE A 48 6.44 25.88 20.42
C ILE A 48 5.50 25.95 19.22
N ILE A 49 5.49 24.90 18.42
CA ILE A 49 4.52 24.73 17.35
C ILE A 49 3.21 24.43 18.07
N ASP A 50 2.32 25.41 18.10
CA ASP A 50 0.94 25.21 18.54
C ASP A 50 0.31 24.11 17.67
N PRO A 51 -0.02 22.93 18.23
CA PRO A 51 -0.62 21.83 17.48
C PRO A 51 -1.91 22.24 16.78
N ALA A 52 -2.63 23.24 17.33
CA ALA A 52 -3.86 23.78 16.72
C ALA A 52 -3.59 24.57 15.43
N ARG A 53 -2.37 25.10 15.26
CA ARG A 53 -1.97 25.86 14.06
C ARG A 53 -1.22 25.01 13.03
N TYR A 54 -0.80 23.80 13.40
CA TYR A 54 -0.09 22.91 12.50
C TYR A 54 -1.07 22.20 11.56
N ASN A 55 -1.35 22.81 10.41
CA ASN A 55 -2.20 22.24 9.37
C ASN A 55 -1.39 21.75 8.17
N TRP A 56 -0.74 20.59 8.33
CA TRP A 56 0.05 19.98 7.24
C TRP A 56 -0.80 19.65 6.00
N SER A 57 -2.12 19.44 6.16
CA SER A 57 -2.98 19.03 5.05
C SER A 57 -3.21 20.12 4.00
N VAL A 58 -3.05 21.39 4.39
CA VAL A 58 -3.27 22.58 3.53
C VAL A 58 -1.96 23.28 3.19
N GLN A 59 -0.84 22.93 3.82
CA GLN A 59 0.48 23.50 3.50
C GLN A 59 0.89 23.17 2.06
N THR A 60 0.61 24.08 1.13
CA THR A 60 1.25 24.11 -0.18
C THR A 60 2.69 24.57 0.01
N GLN A 61 3.66 23.80 -0.51
CA GLN A 61 4.91 24.42 -0.90
C GLN A 61 4.59 25.49 -1.95
N GLU A 62 5.21 26.66 -1.85
CA GLU A 62 4.98 27.79 -2.76
C GLU A 62 4.83 27.30 -4.21
N LEU A 63 3.78 27.77 -4.89
CA LEU A 63 3.60 27.52 -6.32
C LEU A 63 4.89 27.92 -7.01
N LEU A 64 5.58 26.93 -7.58
CA LEU A 64 6.81 27.21 -8.28
C LEU A 64 6.42 28.05 -9.51
N GLN A 65 7.30 28.97 -9.91
CA GLN A 65 7.05 29.81 -11.08
C GLN A 65 6.62 28.92 -12.25
N ALA A 66 5.78 29.44 -13.16
CA ALA A 66 5.25 28.66 -14.29
C ALA A 66 6.35 27.96 -15.13
N ASP A 67 7.60 28.40 -15.01
CA ASP A 67 8.79 27.84 -15.66
C ASP A 67 9.58 26.81 -14.84
N TYR A 68 9.06 26.37 -13.70
CA TYR A 68 9.71 25.34 -12.90
C TYR A 68 9.63 23.98 -13.59
N VAL A 69 10.79 23.33 -13.69
CA VAL A 69 10.92 21.94 -14.09
C VAL A 69 11.44 21.19 -12.86
N ASP A 70 10.69 20.20 -12.41
CA ASP A 70 11.03 19.41 -11.23
C ASP A 70 12.43 18.78 -11.35
N PRO A 71 13.34 18.99 -10.38
CA PRO A 71 14.67 18.39 -10.37
C PRO A 71 14.69 16.86 -10.45
N GLU A 72 13.69 16.15 -9.90
CA GLU A 72 13.60 14.68 -10.05
C GLU A 72 13.23 14.31 -11.48
N THR A 73 12.32 15.08 -12.09
CA THR A 73 12.03 15.03 -13.51
C THR A 73 13.27 15.38 -14.34
N ILE A 74 14.08 16.38 -13.97
CA ILE A 74 15.35 16.71 -14.64
C ILE A 74 16.37 15.58 -14.48
N ASP A 75 16.52 15.00 -13.30
CA ASP A 75 17.48 13.92 -13.01
C ASP A 75 17.02 12.60 -13.66
N TYR A 76 15.71 12.36 -13.77
CA TYR A 76 15.14 11.29 -14.57
C TYR A 76 15.31 11.55 -16.08
N ILE A 77 15.11 12.79 -16.55
CA ILE A 77 15.36 13.22 -17.94
C ILE A 77 16.84 13.08 -18.29
N GLN A 78 17.75 13.49 -17.41
CA GLN A 78 19.20 13.41 -17.62
C GLN A 78 19.67 11.96 -17.59
N ARG A 79 19.11 11.11 -16.72
CA ARG A 79 19.41 9.67 -16.69
C ARG A 79 18.75 8.89 -17.84
N GLY A 80 17.59 9.32 -18.31
CA GLY A 80 16.88 8.77 -19.48
C GLY A 80 17.51 9.17 -20.82
N ASN A 81 18.06 10.39 -20.92
CA ASN A 81 18.77 10.90 -22.11
C ASN A 81 20.05 10.11 -22.43
N ALA A 82 20.62 9.37 -21.47
CA ALA A 82 21.72 8.46 -21.74
C ALA A 82 21.28 7.18 -22.51
N PHE A 83 19.97 6.92 -22.68
CA PHE A 83 19.50 5.61 -23.14
C PHE A 83 18.47 5.55 -24.30
N ALA A 84 17.87 6.65 -24.80
CA ALA A 84 17.04 6.55 -26.03
C ALA A 84 16.78 7.87 -26.79
N ASN A 85 17.00 7.82 -28.12
CA ASN A 85 16.48 8.74 -29.14
C ASN A 85 14.96 8.56 -29.32
N ASN A 86 14.15 9.02 -28.37
CA ASN A 86 12.69 8.85 -28.47
C ASN A 86 12.02 10.02 -29.19
N VAL A 87 11.48 9.77 -30.38
CA VAL A 87 10.87 10.77 -31.28
C VAL A 87 9.60 11.41 -30.68
N ASP A 88 8.86 10.67 -29.84
CA ASP A 88 7.68 11.17 -29.13
C ASP A 88 8.01 12.18 -28.03
N TYR A 89 9.22 12.13 -27.45
CA TYR A 89 9.66 13.08 -26.43
C TYR A 89 9.87 14.47 -27.02
N HIS A 90 10.46 14.56 -28.21
CA HIS A 90 10.57 15.84 -28.91
C HIS A 90 9.20 16.38 -29.32
N ALA A 91 8.25 15.53 -29.69
CA ALA A 91 6.88 15.97 -29.96
C ALA A 91 6.21 16.57 -28.72
N GLN A 92 6.32 15.92 -27.56
CA GLN A 92 5.67 16.37 -26.31
C GLN A 92 6.37 17.58 -25.67
N VAL A 93 7.70 17.65 -25.75
CA VAL A 93 8.47 18.85 -25.35
C VAL A 93 8.24 20.00 -26.33
N ASN A 94 8.13 19.72 -27.63
CA ASN A 94 7.75 20.73 -28.61
C ASN A 94 6.29 21.15 -28.44
N GLU A 95 5.38 20.29 -27.99
CA GLU A 95 4.00 20.64 -27.65
C GLU A 95 3.93 21.53 -26.41
N CYS A 96 4.75 21.25 -25.38
CA CYS A 96 4.92 22.12 -24.22
C CYS A 96 5.61 23.45 -24.55
N LYS A 97 6.56 23.46 -25.50
CA LYS A 97 7.18 24.70 -26.01
C LYS A 97 6.22 25.48 -26.91
N ASN A 98 5.42 24.79 -27.72
CA ASN A 98 4.42 25.39 -28.60
C ASN A 98 3.23 25.96 -27.83
N SER A 99 2.88 25.42 -26.66
CA SER A 99 1.88 26.03 -25.77
C SER A 99 2.42 27.29 -25.07
N ARG A 100 3.75 27.45 -24.98
CA ARG A 100 4.41 28.60 -24.34
C ARG A 100 4.83 29.70 -25.32
N GLN A 101 4.87 29.46 -26.62
CA GLN A 101 5.45 30.42 -27.58
C GLN A 101 4.79 30.41 -28.97
N ARG A 102 3.50 30.75 -29.05
CA ARG A 102 3.04 31.54 -30.21
C ARG A 102 2.36 32.79 -29.68
N GLY A 103 2.95 33.94 -30.01
CA GLY A 103 2.56 35.24 -29.51
C GLY A 103 1.11 35.60 -29.81
N GLN A 104 0.22 35.31 -28.87
CA GLN A 104 -1.06 35.99 -28.82
C GLN A 104 -0.82 37.40 -28.30
N GLN A 105 -0.59 38.33 -29.22
CA GLN A 105 -0.94 39.72 -28.99
C GLN A 105 -2.45 39.76 -28.66
N GLY A 106 -2.77 39.88 -27.36
CA GLY A 106 -4.15 39.91 -26.89
C GLY A 106 -4.28 39.57 -25.40
N ALA A 107 -5.41 39.92 -24.81
CA ALA A 107 -5.73 39.51 -23.44
C ALA A 107 -5.97 37.99 -23.39
N ARG A 108 -5.60 37.34 -22.27
CA ARG A 108 -5.91 35.93 -22.01
C ARG A 108 -7.42 35.71 -22.03
N SER A 109 -7.87 34.51 -22.39
CA SER A 109 -9.29 34.18 -22.31
C SER A 109 -9.79 34.28 -20.86
N LEU A 110 -11.08 34.56 -20.68
CA LEU A 110 -11.70 34.59 -19.34
C LEU A 110 -11.55 33.23 -18.64
N LEU A 111 -11.67 32.13 -19.39
CA LEU A 111 -11.47 30.78 -18.88
C LEU A 111 -10.05 30.58 -18.35
N ASP A 112 -9.02 30.97 -19.10
CA ASP A 112 -7.63 30.83 -18.65
C ASP A 112 -7.35 31.69 -17.42
N THR A 113 -7.94 32.88 -17.37
CA THR A 113 -7.81 33.79 -16.23
C THR A 113 -8.51 33.23 -14.98
N ALA A 114 -9.69 32.62 -15.15
CA ALA A 114 -10.41 31.97 -14.07
C ALA A 114 -9.66 30.74 -13.55
N VAL A 115 -9.20 29.85 -14.44
CA VAL A 115 -8.38 28.69 -14.09
C VAL A 115 -7.14 29.14 -13.32
N GLU A 116 -6.38 30.11 -13.83
CA GLU A 116 -5.20 30.64 -13.17
C GLU A 116 -5.51 31.20 -11.78
N THR A 117 -6.66 31.88 -11.62
CA THR A 117 -7.09 32.43 -10.33
C THR A 117 -7.43 31.32 -9.33
N VAL A 118 -8.11 30.26 -9.77
CA VAL A 118 -8.40 29.08 -8.94
C VAL A 118 -7.11 28.41 -8.51
N LEU A 119 -6.17 28.19 -9.44
CA LEU A 119 -4.88 27.55 -9.15
C LEU A 119 -4.07 28.33 -8.13
N LYS A 120 -4.06 29.67 -8.20
CA LYS A 120 -3.39 30.54 -7.23
C LYS A 120 -3.98 30.47 -5.82
N ASN A 121 -5.26 30.08 -5.72
CA ASN A 121 -6.00 30.02 -4.45
C ASN A 121 -6.38 28.59 -4.08
N ILE A 122 -5.73 27.57 -4.66
CA ILE A 122 -6.20 26.18 -4.59
C ILE A 122 -6.31 25.63 -3.16
N SER A 123 -5.51 26.13 -2.23
CA SER A 123 -5.55 25.80 -0.80
C SER A 123 -6.86 26.21 -0.11
N HIS A 124 -7.60 27.18 -0.67
CA HIS A 124 -8.85 27.69 -0.13
C HIS A 124 -10.08 27.16 -0.85
N VAL A 125 -9.87 26.38 -1.92
CA VAL A 125 -10.95 25.83 -2.73
C VAL A 125 -11.59 24.65 -2.01
N THR A 126 -12.92 24.62 -1.98
CA THR A 126 -13.72 23.54 -1.37
C THR A 126 -14.13 22.50 -2.42
N PHE A 127 -14.55 21.33 -1.95
CA PHE A 127 -15.12 20.29 -2.81
C PHE A 127 -16.33 20.82 -3.59
N ASP A 128 -17.31 21.40 -2.90
CA ASP A 128 -18.55 21.94 -3.50
C ASP A 128 -18.28 22.99 -4.59
N GLY A 129 -17.20 23.77 -4.44
CA GLY A 129 -16.80 24.78 -5.42
C GLY A 129 -16.25 24.17 -6.72
N LEU A 130 -15.63 23.00 -6.65
CA LEU A 130 -15.08 22.29 -7.82
C LEU A 130 -16.06 21.26 -8.40
N GLU A 131 -16.99 20.74 -7.61
CA GLU A 131 -17.99 19.75 -8.07
C GLU A 131 -18.86 20.27 -9.23
N CYS A 132 -19.16 21.58 -9.23
CA CYS A 132 -19.92 22.22 -10.30
C CYS A 132 -19.14 22.42 -11.61
N ILE A 133 -17.83 22.15 -11.63
CA ILE A 133 -16.97 22.42 -12.79
C ILE A 133 -16.95 21.21 -13.73
N PRO A 134 -17.13 21.39 -15.04
CA PRO A 134 -17.02 20.30 -16.02
C PRO A 134 -15.68 19.55 -15.92
N VAL A 135 -15.74 18.21 -15.97
CA VAL A 135 -14.58 17.31 -15.88
C VAL A 135 -13.41 17.71 -16.79
N PRO A 136 -13.60 18.14 -18.07
CA PRO A 136 -12.48 18.57 -18.91
C PRO A 136 -11.70 19.76 -18.33
N ILE A 137 -12.37 20.67 -17.62
CA ILE A 137 -11.74 21.82 -16.98
C ILE A 137 -11.03 21.37 -15.69
N LEU A 138 -11.64 20.50 -14.88
CA LEU A 138 -10.98 19.90 -13.71
C LEU A 138 -9.71 19.13 -14.09
N ARG A 139 -9.78 18.34 -15.17
CA ARG A 139 -8.62 17.63 -15.73
C ARG A 139 -7.52 18.60 -16.12
N ARG A 140 -7.86 19.70 -16.80
CA ARG A 140 -6.90 20.76 -17.15
C ARG A 140 -6.26 21.39 -15.91
N MET A 141 -7.06 21.73 -14.89
CA MET A 141 -6.55 22.24 -13.61
C MET A 141 -5.60 21.26 -12.94
N TRP A 142 -5.96 19.97 -12.89
CA TRP A 142 -5.12 18.91 -12.33
C TRP A 142 -3.78 18.77 -13.05
N GLN A 143 -3.79 18.78 -14.38
CA GLN A 143 -2.57 18.74 -15.19
C GLN A 143 -1.69 19.96 -14.95
N ASP A 144 -2.28 21.15 -14.83
CA ASP A 144 -1.55 22.37 -14.53
C ASP A 144 -0.96 22.37 -13.12
N LEU A 145 -1.67 21.85 -12.11
CA LEU A 145 -1.16 21.70 -10.74
C LEU A 145 0.05 20.77 -10.67
N ASN A 146 -0.04 19.60 -11.30
CA ASN A 146 1.05 18.62 -11.33
C ASN A 146 2.31 19.17 -12.01
N LYS A 147 2.16 20.08 -12.97
CA LYS A 147 3.30 20.72 -13.65
C LYS A 147 3.97 21.81 -12.83
N ARG A 148 3.22 22.47 -11.94
CA ARG A 148 3.65 23.73 -11.29
C ARG A 148 3.98 23.58 -9.80
N SER A 149 3.51 22.52 -9.15
CA SER A 149 3.58 22.45 -7.69
C SER A 149 3.52 21.05 -7.11
N VAL A 150 4.04 20.91 -5.90
CA VAL A 150 3.75 19.78 -5.04
C VAL A 150 2.32 19.91 -4.51
N ILE A 151 1.49 18.95 -4.89
CA ILE A 151 0.07 18.93 -4.53
C ILE A 151 -0.06 18.63 -3.04
N ASN A 152 -0.77 19.47 -2.29
CA ASN A 152 -1.07 19.20 -0.89
C ASN A 152 -2.20 18.16 -0.75
N PHE A 153 -2.37 17.61 0.46
CA PHE A 153 -3.33 16.55 0.69
C PHE A 153 -4.78 16.98 0.45
N HIS A 154 -5.15 18.20 0.87
CA HIS A 154 -6.49 18.75 0.66
C HIS A 154 -6.87 18.81 -0.82
N THR A 155 -6.00 19.38 -1.65
CA THR A 155 -6.17 19.48 -3.09
C THR A 155 -6.25 18.08 -3.71
N TRP A 156 -5.33 17.17 -3.36
CA TRP A 156 -5.38 15.79 -3.86
C TRP A 156 -6.69 15.10 -3.50
N LYS A 157 -7.17 15.26 -2.26
CA LYS A 157 -8.43 14.65 -1.80
C LYS A 157 -9.63 15.11 -2.63
N ILE A 158 -9.69 16.39 -2.99
CA ILE A 158 -10.78 16.91 -3.84
C ILE A 158 -10.67 16.34 -5.27
N PHE A 159 -9.51 16.45 -5.92
CA PHE A 159 -9.36 15.99 -7.30
C PHE A 159 -9.46 14.48 -7.46
N SER A 160 -8.86 13.69 -6.56
CA SER A 160 -9.02 12.24 -6.56
C SER A 160 -10.50 11.87 -6.53
N LYS A 161 -11.27 12.44 -5.59
CA LYS A 161 -12.71 12.19 -5.51
C LYS A 161 -13.47 12.60 -6.78
N LEU A 162 -13.17 13.74 -7.38
CA LEU A 162 -13.92 14.27 -8.52
C LEU A 162 -13.58 13.59 -9.86
N ILE A 163 -12.31 13.21 -10.10
CA ILE A 163 -11.85 12.84 -11.45
C ILE A 163 -11.01 11.54 -11.52
N HIS A 164 -10.91 10.72 -10.46
CA HIS A 164 -10.18 9.44 -10.58
C HIS A 164 -10.85 8.41 -11.51
N HIS A 165 -12.15 8.54 -11.77
CA HIS A 165 -12.88 7.71 -12.75
C HIS A 165 -12.79 8.25 -14.19
N ASP A 166 -12.08 9.35 -14.43
CA ASP A 166 -11.91 9.91 -15.76
C ASP A 166 -11.07 8.98 -16.65
N ASP A 167 -11.41 8.91 -17.94
CA ASP A 167 -10.68 8.09 -18.92
C ASP A 167 -9.21 8.51 -19.09
N HIS A 168 -8.81 9.68 -18.60
CA HIS A 168 -7.43 10.15 -18.61
C HIS A 168 -6.82 10.22 -17.21
N ALA A 169 -7.39 9.52 -16.24
CA ALA A 169 -6.86 9.47 -14.89
C ALA A 169 -5.42 8.91 -14.90
N THR A 170 -4.58 9.54 -14.08
CA THR A 170 -3.20 9.13 -13.85
C THR A 170 -3.03 8.59 -12.44
N LEU A 171 -1.97 7.81 -12.21
CA LEU A 171 -1.75 7.12 -10.95
C LEU A 171 -1.66 8.07 -9.73
N ASN A 172 -1.24 9.32 -9.92
CA ASN A 172 -1.25 10.38 -8.91
C ASN A 172 -2.66 10.76 -8.40
N LEU A 173 -3.74 10.45 -9.12
CA LEU A 173 -5.12 10.58 -8.60
C LEU A 173 -5.49 9.42 -7.69
N PHE A 174 -4.86 8.26 -7.87
CA PHE A 174 -5.09 7.06 -7.06
C PHE A 174 -4.14 6.97 -5.87
N ARG A 175 -3.08 7.77 -5.80
CA ARG A 175 -2.05 7.66 -4.76
C ARG A 175 -1.54 9.03 -4.33
N TYR A 176 -1.61 9.29 -3.03
CA TYR A 176 -0.95 10.40 -2.39
C TYR A 176 0.14 9.92 -1.45
N ARG A 177 1.26 10.64 -1.37
CA ARG A 177 2.39 10.30 -0.49
C ARG A 177 2.86 11.54 0.24
N GLN A 178 2.94 11.44 1.56
CA GLN A 178 3.53 12.46 2.41
C GLN A 178 4.45 11.81 3.43
N ALA A 179 5.65 12.37 3.56
CA ALA A 179 6.58 12.01 4.63
C ALA A 179 6.84 13.21 5.53
N ILE A 180 6.74 13.01 6.83
CA ILE A 180 6.96 14.01 7.87
C ILE A 180 8.08 13.48 8.76
N GLN A 181 9.29 13.98 8.55
CA GLN A 181 10.51 13.42 9.16
C GLN A 181 10.56 13.64 10.69
N THR A 182 10.05 14.77 11.15
CA THR A 182 10.06 15.20 12.55
C THR A 182 8.65 15.58 12.98
N PRO A 183 7.76 14.60 13.20
CA PRO A 183 6.40 14.91 13.59
C PRO A 183 6.37 15.44 15.03
N VAL A 184 5.37 16.27 15.34
CA VAL A 184 5.08 16.70 16.71
C VAL A 184 4.53 15.50 17.51
N PRO A 185 4.61 15.51 18.86
CA PRO A 185 4.25 14.35 19.67
C PRO A 185 2.79 13.91 19.60
N SER A 186 1.86 14.77 19.15
CA SER A 186 0.45 14.42 19.03
C SER A 186 0.18 13.71 17.70
N LEU A 187 -0.14 12.42 17.76
CA LEU A 187 -0.49 11.62 16.57
C LEU A 187 -1.78 12.11 15.91
N GLU A 188 -2.71 12.63 16.70
CA GLU A 188 -4.04 13.07 16.25
C GLU A 188 -3.97 14.16 15.17
N VAL A 189 -2.99 15.07 15.27
CA VAL A 189 -2.72 16.13 14.30
C VAL A 189 -2.51 15.56 12.88
N TYR A 190 -1.95 14.35 12.81
CA TYR A 190 -1.63 13.67 11.56
C TYR A 190 -2.75 12.73 11.12
N THR A 191 -3.40 12.05 12.06
CA THR A 191 -4.42 11.04 11.72
C THR A 191 -5.77 11.66 11.40
N LYS A 192 -6.13 12.79 12.02
CA LYS A 192 -7.45 13.42 11.82
C LYS A 192 -7.75 13.76 10.36
N PRO A 193 -6.83 14.35 9.57
CA PRO A 193 -7.09 14.65 8.16
C PRO A 193 -7.25 13.39 7.28
N VAL A 194 -6.59 12.28 7.63
CA VAL A 194 -6.60 11.04 6.83
C VAL A 194 -7.73 10.09 7.22
N ILE A 195 -8.64 10.49 8.11
CA ILE A 195 -9.88 9.76 8.37
C ILE A 195 -10.87 10.05 7.24
N SER A 196 -11.43 8.99 6.67
CA SER A 196 -12.55 9.04 5.73
C SER A 196 -13.62 8.05 6.20
N GLU A 197 -14.82 8.56 6.49
CA GLU A 197 -15.97 7.73 6.90
C GLU A 197 -16.69 7.12 5.70
N THR A 198 -16.64 7.80 4.55
CA THR A 198 -17.24 7.36 3.28
C THR A 198 -16.31 6.51 2.44
N PHE A 199 -15.09 6.25 2.91
CA PHE A 199 -14.04 5.54 2.18
C PHE A 199 -13.70 6.17 0.82
N ASP A 200 -13.80 7.50 0.70
CA ASP A 200 -13.33 8.27 -0.49
C ASP A 200 -11.87 7.93 -0.84
N PHE A 201 -11.08 7.54 0.17
CA PHE A 201 -9.75 6.99 0.03
C PHE A 201 -9.42 6.05 1.20
N LEU A 202 -8.46 5.15 0.98
CA LEU A 202 -7.87 4.30 2.01
C LEU A 202 -6.59 4.92 2.57
N THR A 203 -6.28 4.62 3.82
CA THR A 203 -5.09 5.12 4.51
C THR A 203 -4.05 4.02 4.70
N ASN A 204 -2.82 4.31 4.30
CA ASN A 204 -1.61 3.57 4.62
C ASN A 204 -0.76 4.43 5.56
N LEU A 205 -0.61 4.00 6.80
CA LEU A 205 0.12 4.75 7.83
C LEU A 205 1.42 4.03 8.20
N SER A 206 2.54 4.74 8.11
CA SER A 206 3.86 4.25 8.52
C SER A 206 4.42 5.12 9.65
N ILE A 207 4.73 4.52 10.80
CA ILE A 207 5.24 5.20 11.98
C ILE A 207 6.65 4.69 12.29
N THR A 208 7.65 5.55 12.22
CA THR A 208 9.06 5.26 12.52
C THR A 208 9.62 6.11 13.67
N THR A 209 8.74 6.80 14.39
CA THR A 209 9.04 7.59 15.59
C THR A 209 8.14 7.17 16.76
N ALA A 210 8.52 7.53 17.97
CA ALA A 210 7.75 7.21 19.17
C ALA A 210 6.49 8.09 19.29
N PHE A 211 5.37 7.46 19.61
CA PHE A 211 4.12 8.09 20.05
C PHE A 211 3.64 7.43 21.34
N SER A 212 2.74 8.07 22.07
CA SER A 212 2.21 7.53 23.33
C SER A 212 1.37 6.26 23.08
N ILE A 213 1.32 5.33 24.04
CA ILE A 213 0.43 4.15 23.94
C ILE A 213 -1.03 4.57 23.69
N PRO A 214 -1.60 5.57 24.41
CA PRO A 214 -2.95 6.05 24.12
C PRO A 214 -3.16 6.47 22.66
N ASP A 215 -2.18 7.17 22.06
CA ASP A 215 -2.25 7.56 20.65
C ASP A 215 -2.26 6.35 19.72
N LEU A 216 -1.42 5.35 19.99
CA LEU A 216 -1.41 4.11 19.19
C LEU A 216 -2.72 3.32 19.33
N VAL A 217 -3.34 3.31 20.52
CA VAL A 217 -4.66 2.70 20.71
C VAL A 217 -5.73 3.43 19.90
N ARG A 218 -5.67 4.77 19.82
CA ARG A 218 -6.60 5.60 19.02
C ARG A 218 -6.54 5.35 17.53
N LEU A 219 -5.51 4.69 16.99
CA LEU A 219 -5.48 4.28 15.57
C LEU A 219 -6.69 3.43 15.16
N SER A 220 -7.36 2.77 16.12
CA SER A 220 -8.60 2.02 15.92
C SER A 220 -9.80 2.88 15.46
N SER A 221 -9.76 4.20 15.62
CA SER A 221 -10.80 5.10 15.12
C SER A 221 -10.73 5.32 13.61
N ILE A 222 -9.59 5.04 12.96
CA ILE A 222 -9.38 5.28 11.52
C ILE A 222 -10.01 4.12 10.73
N LYS A 223 -11.30 4.24 10.41
CA LYS A 223 -12.05 3.17 9.74
C LYS A 223 -11.52 2.82 8.35
N ASN A 224 -11.00 3.80 7.62
CA ASN A 224 -10.40 3.63 6.29
C ASN A 224 -8.93 3.17 6.31
N LEU A 225 -8.39 2.72 7.45
CA LEU A 225 -7.00 2.25 7.54
C LEU A 225 -6.83 0.89 6.84
N GLY A 226 -6.22 0.89 5.66
CA GLY A 226 -5.96 -0.30 4.85
C GLY A 226 -4.63 -0.99 5.15
N ALA A 227 -3.62 -0.22 5.57
CA ALA A 227 -2.32 -0.74 5.97
C ALA A 227 -1.71 0.07 7.12
N LEU A 228 -1.10 -0.62 8.08
CA LEU A 228 -0.41 -0.02 9.22
C LEU A 228 0.99 -0.63 9.35
N GLU A 229 2.01 0.22 9.38
CA GLU A 229 3.39 -0.16 9.66
C GLU A 229 3.92 0.66 10.84
N ILE A 230 4.39 -0.01 11.89
CA ILE A 230 5.08 0.62 13.01
C ILE A 230 6.45 -0.05 13.14
N VAL A 231 7.50 0.75 13.03
CA VAL A 231 8.89 0.27 13.06
C VAL A 231 9.61 0.92 14.23
N ASN A 232 10.04 0.10 15.18
CA ASN A 232 10.96 0.55 16.22
C ASN A 232 12.39 0.57 15.66
N PRO A 233 13.09 1.74 15.64
CA PRO A 233 14.49 1.81 15.24
C PRO A 233 15.35 0.90 16.14
N GLN A 234 16.25 0.11 15.55
CA GLN A 234 17.20 -0.69 16.34
C GLN A 234 18.34 0.19 16.88
N GLU A 235 18.78 -0.10 18.11
CA GLU A 235 19.89 0.59 18.80
C GLU A 235 21.18 0.69 17.97
N GLN A 236 21.45 -0.31 17.13
CA GLN A 236 22.69 -0.39 16.34
C GLN A 236 22.70 0.54 15.11
N ASN A 237 21.57 1.17 14.74
CA ASN A 237 21.49 2.08 13.59
C ASN A 237 21.68 3.55 14.03
N THR A 238 22.81 3.84 14.70
CA THR A 238 23.18 5.18 15.18
C THR A 238 23.25 6.23 14.06
N ASP A 239 23.47 5.80 12.82
CA ASP A 239 23.61 6.68 11.65
C ASP A 239 22.34 7.47 11.30
N THR A 240 21.18 7.03 11.76
CA THR A 240 19.89 7.69 11.50
C THR A 240 19.52 8.74 12.54
N GLY A 241 20.23 8.78 13.68
CA GLY A 241 19.89 9.65 14.81
C GLY A 241 18.54 9.32 15.48
N ALA A 242 17.88 8.24 15.09
CA ALA A 242 16.61 7.81 15.67
C ALA A 242 16.87 6.99 16.94
N THR A 243 16.28 7.39 18.06
CA THR A 243 16.34 6.62 19.30
C THR A 243 15.29 5.51 19.28
N PRO A 244 15.60 4.30 19.79
CA PRO A 244 14.60 3.27 20.01
C PRO A 244 13.47 3.77 20.89
N PHE A 245 12.29 3.19 20.72
CA PHE A 245 11.12 3.55 21.50
C PHE A 245 11.31 3.07 22.95
N ALA A 246 11.32 4.00 23.90
CA ALA A 246 11.45 3.68 25.32
C ALA A 246 10.29 2.81 25.84
N VAL A 247 9.09 3.02 25.30
CA VAL A 247 7.88 2.22 25.57
C VAL A 247 7.38 1.68 24.24
N GLY A 248 7.49 0.36 24.05
CA GLY A 248 7.19 -0.29 22.79
C GLY A 248 5.75 -0.79 22.65
N VAL A 249 5.38 -1.14 21.42
CA VAL A 249 4.18 -1.93 21.13
C VAL A 249 4.34 -3.34 21.69
N GLY A 250 3.31 -3.84 22.35
CA GLY A 250 3.26 -5.22 22.85
C GLY A 250 1.87 -5.83 22.74
N ASP A 251 1.68 -7.04 23.24
CA ASP A 251 0.44 -7.80 23.10
C ASP A 251 -0.80 -7.04 23.61
N ARG A 252 -0.63 -6.16 24.60
CA ARG A 252 -1.70 -5.31 25.16
C ARG A 252 -2.31 -4.36 24.13
N ILE A 253 -1.52 -3.82 23.20
CA ILE A 253 -2.05 -2.93 22.16
C ILE A 253 -2.88 -3.72 21.16
N ILE A 254 -2.40 -4.90 20.73
CA ILE A 254 -3.17 -5.78 19.84
C ILE A 254 -4.48 -6.20 20.49
N ARG A 255 -4.46 -6.52 21.79
CA ARG A 255 -5.68 -6.82 22.56
C ARG A 255 -6.65 -5.63 22.58
N ALA A 256 -6.15 -4.41 22.84
CA ALA A 256 -7.00 -3.22 22.83
C ALA A 256 -7.63 -2.96 21.46
N TRP A 257 -6.86 -3.14 20.37
CA TRP A 257 -7.37 -3.06 19.01
C TRP A 257 -8.39 -4.15 18.70
N HIS A 258 -8.19 -5.37 19.20
CA HIS A 258 -9.18 -6.45 19.12
C HIS A 258 -10.48 -6.10 19.83
N GLU A 259 -10.40 -5.57 21.06
CA GLU A 259 -11.58 -5.13 21.80
C GLU A 259 -12.35 -4.03 21.05
N ALA A 260 -11.65 -3.06 20.46
CA ALA A 260 -12.25 -2.02 19.60
C ALA A 260 -12.81 -2.60 18.29
N ALA A 261 -12.20 -3.63 17.71
CA ALA A 261 -12.71 -4.30 16.52
C ALA A 261 -14.03 -5.02 16.82
N VAL A 262 -14.11 -5.72 17.95
CA VAL A 262 -15.31 -6.46 18.37
C VAL A 262 -16.44 -5.51 18.80
N LYS A 263 -16.14 -4.45 19.56
CA LYS A 263 -17.15 -3.54 20.10
C LYS A 263 -17.60 -2.48 19.11
N ASP A 264 -16.63 -1.84 18.43
CA ASP A 264 -16.87 -0.63 17.65
C ASP A 264 -16.67 -0.85 16.15
N GLY A 265 -16.36 -2.07 15.71
CA GLY A 265 -16.05 -2.37 14.30
C GLY A 265 -14.79 -1.66 13.81
N ALA A 266 -13.76 -1.53 14.64
CA ALA A 266 -12.46 -0.99 14.22
C ALA A 266 -11.78 -1.85 13.13
N PHE A 267 -10.96 -1.19 12.30
CA PHE A 267 -10.16 -1.82 11.24
C PHE A 267 -10.95 -2.69 10.23
N PRO A 268 -12.09 -2.22 9.68
CA PRO A 268 -12.90 -3.02 8.77
C PRO A 268 -12.15 -3.38 7.47
N VAL A 269 -11.19 -2.56 7.05
CA VAL A 269 -10.47 -2.68 5.76
C VAL A 269 -8.97 -2.94 5.90
N LEU A 270 -8.48 -3.13 7.14
CA LEU A 270 -7.06 -3.33 7.40
C LEU A 270 -6.60 -4.67 6.83
N ARG A 271 -5.81 -4.65 5.75
CA ARG A 271 -5.25 -5.85 5.10
C ARG A 271 -3.86 -6.20 5.60
N ILE A 272 -3.05 -5.21 5.94
CA ILE A 272 -1.64 -5.38 6.29
C ILE A 272 -1.35 -4.70 7.62
N LEU A 273 -0.80 -5.47 8.56
CA LEU A 273 -0.26 -4.97 9.81
C LEU A 273 1.21 -5.37 9.93
N LYS A 274 2.12 -4.40 9.99
CA LYS A 274 3.56 -4.61 10.19
C LYS A 274 4.00 -3.99 11.49
N LEU A 275 4.48 -4.79 12.43
CA LEU A 275 5.02 -4.34 13.71
C LEU A 275 6.43 -4.87 13.85
N ARG A 276 7.43 -3.99 13.73
CA ARG A 276 8.84 -4.40 13.61
C ARG A 276 9.65 -4.00 14.82
N ASN A 277 10.54 -4.90 15.25
CA ASN A 277 11.49 -4.71 16.36
C ASN A 277 10.83 -4.45 17.73
N PHE A 278 9.69 -5.09 18.00
CA PHE A 278 8.99 -5.01 19.28
C PHE A 278 9.12 -6.31 20.07
N LYS A 279 10.10 -6.39 20.99
CA LYS A 279 10.36 -7.61 21.77
C LYS A 279 9.21 -8.00 22.72
N ALA A 280 8.42 -7.02 23.16
CA ALA A 280 7.24 -7.25 24.00
C ALA A 280 6.03 -7.79 23.24
N LEU A 281 6.09 -7.85 21.90
CA LEU A 281 5.06 -8.46 21.06
C LEU A 281 5.41 -9.93 20.83
N THR A 282 4.52 -10.83 21.24
CA THR A 282 4.73 -12.28 21.28
C THR A 282 3.61 -13.05 20.56
N SER A 283 3.76 -14.37 20.47
CA SER A 283 2.75 -15.27 19.89
C SER A 283 1.38 -15.22 20.58
N LYS A 284 1.32 -14.74 21.83
CA LYS A 284 0.05 -14.53 22.55
C LYS A 284 -0.85 -13.51 21.86
N SER A 285 -0.30 -12.64 20.99
CA SER A 285 -1.11 -11.70 20.21
C SER A 285 -1.91 -12.36 19.08
N LEU A 286 -1.54 -13.56 18.61
CA LEU A 286 -2.16 -14.21 17.45
C LEU A 286 -3.66 -14.47 17.63
N ILE A 287 -4.09 -14.79 18.86
CA ILE A 287 -5.52 -15.07 19.17
C ILE A 287 -6.43 -13.87 18.89
N TYR A 288 -5.87 -12.66 18.95
CA TYR A 288 -6.62 -11.41 18.78
C TYR A 288 -6.79 -11.02 17.31
N LEU A 289 -5.93 -11.51 16.40
CA LEU A 289 -5.89 -11.05 15.01
C LEU A 289 -7.13 -11.44 14.20
N ASN A 290 -7.83 -12.50 14.60
CA ASN A 290 -8.99 -12.99 13.87
C ASN A 290 -10.22 -12.06 13.97
N SER A 291 -10.23 -11.08 14.88
CA SER A 291 -11.28 -10.05 14.91
C SER A 291 -11.14 -8.99 13.83
N PHE A 292 -10.01 -8.94 13.12
CA PHE A 292 -9.83 -8.02 12.00
C PHE A 292 -10.32 -8.69 10.70
N PRO A 293 -11.46 -8.26 10.14
CA PRO A 293 -12.16 -9.00 9.10
C PRO A 293 -11.36 -9.07 7.79
N SER A 294 -10.65 -7.99 7.46
CA SER A 294 -9.87 -7.87 6.23
C SER A 294 -8.39 -8.22 6.41
N LEU A 295 -7.92 -8.54 7.63
CA LEU A 295 -6.49 -8.77 7.84
C LEU A 295 -6.01 -10.01 7.09
N ALA A 296 -4.95 -9.82 6.30
CA ALA A 296 -4.34 -10.82 5.44
C ALA A 296 -2.88 -11.06 5.76
N VAL A 297 -2.16 -10.02 6.20
CA VAL A 297 -0.72 -10.06 6.46
C VAL A 297 -0.44 -9.47 7.84
N PHE A 298 0.29 -10.22 8.65
CA PHE A 298 0.85 -9.77 9.92
C PHE A 298 2.35 -10.01 9.95
N ASP A 299 3.14 -8.97 9.70
CA ASP A 299 4.60 -8.99 9.71
C ASP A 299 5.12 -8.58 11.09
N VAL A 300 5.85 -9.48 11.75
CA VAL A 300 6.42 -9.25 13.08
C VAL A 300 7.93 -9.42 13.09
N ALA A 301 8.60 -9.01 12.01
CA ALA A 301 10.05 -9.08 11.92
C ALA A 301 10.75 -8.41 13.12
N GLY A 302 11.69 -9.13 13.73
CA GLY A 302 12.43 -8.66 14.90
C GLY A 302 11.66 -8.64 16.24
N CYS A 303 10.43 -9.15 16.30
CA CYS A 303 9.62 -9.22 17.53
C CYS A 303 9.92 -10.46 18.39
N GLY A 304 9.24 -10.61 19.53
CA GLY A 304 9.38 -11.71 20.49
C GLY A 304 8.66 -13.00 20.11
N PHE A 305 8.65 -13.37 18.82
CA PHE A 305 8.02 -14.60 18.34
C PHE A 305 9.04 -15.73 18.22
N ALA A 306 8.65 -16.90 18.71
CA ALA A 306 9.44 -18.13 18.59
C ALA A 306 8.93 -18.97 17.39
N LEU A 307 9.73 -19.91 16.89
CA LEU A 307 9.36 -20.71 15.71
C LEU A 307 8.17 -21.64 16.00
N GLU A 308 8.02 -22.04 17.26
CA GLU A 308 6.92 -22.86 17.80
C GLU A 308 5.56 -22.18 17.61
N SER A 309 5.54 -20.84 17.52
CA SER A 309 4.34 -20.05 17.23
C SER A 309 3.67 -20.46 15.91
N LYS A 310 4.39 -21.17 15.02
CA LYS A 310 3.83 -21.74 13.79
C LYS A 310 2.68 -22.70 14.06
N ILE A 311 2.74 -23.47 15.14
CA ILE A 311 1.70 -24.44 15.49
C ILE A 311 0.41 -23.69 15.88
N ASP A 312 0.53 -22.70 16.76
CA ASP A 312 -0.60 -21.90 17.22
C ASP A 312 -1.19 -21.05 16.08
N ALA A 313 -0.34 -20.45 15.25
CA ALA A 313 -0.76 -19.74 14.06
C ALA A 313 -1.58 -20.63 13.11
N HIS A 314 -1.10 -21.85 12.83
CA HIS A 314 -1.81 -22.79 11.96
C HIS A 314 -3.19 -23.17 12.53
N ARG A 315 -3.29 -23.42 13.84
CA ARG A 315 -4.57 -23.68 14.51
C ARG A 315 -5.56 -22.53 14.37
N LEU A 316 -5.06 -21.30 14.28
CA LEU A 316 -5.85 -20.09 14.11
C LEU A 316 -6.10 -19.71 12.63
N GLY A 317 -5.68 -20.56 11.69
CA GLY A 317 -5.86 -20.35 10.24
C GLY A 317 -4.78 -19.48 9.59
N TRP A 318 -3.66 -19.23 10.26
CA TRP A 318 -2.55 -18.44 9.75
C TRP A 318 -1.43 -19.34 9.22
N ARG A 319 -0.92 -19.00 8.03
CA ARG A 319 0.27 -19.61 7.44
C ARG A 319 1.49 -18.81 7.84
N VAL A 320 2.58 -19.49 8.22
CA VAL A 320 3.81 -18.83 8.67
C VAL A 320 4.88 -18.90 7.61
N THR A 321 5.53 -17.76 7.36
CA THR A 321 6.69 -17.66 6.48
C THR A 321 7.84 -16.99 7.24
N VAL A 322 9.07 -17.42 6.94
CA VAL A 322 10.29 -17.09 7.71
C VAL A 322 11.12 -15.99 7.04
N ASP A 323 10.79 -15.64 5.78
CA ASP A 323 11.74 -14.94 4.91
C ASP A 323 11.41 -13.47 4.60
N GLY A 324 10.39 -12.88 5.22
CA GLY A 324 10.11 -11.42 5.11
C GLY A 324 9.76 -10.90 3.72
N ASP A 325 9.98 -11.66 2.63
CA ASP A 325 9.59 -11.31 1.28
C ASP A 325 8.12 -11.63 1.00
N ILE A 326 7.26 -10.93 1.74
CA ILE A 326 5.81 -11.05 1.65
C ILE A 326 5.33 -10.77 0.23
N LEU A 327 5.95 -9.79 -0.45
CA LEU A 327 5.55 -9.41 -1.79
C LEU A 327 5.78 -10.56 -2.79
N GLY A 328 6.98 -11.15 -2.81
CA GLY A 328 7.28 -12.28 -3.71
C GLY A 328 6.34 -13.47 -3.48
N LEU A 329 6.00 -13.77 -2.23
CA LEU A 329 5.01 -14.81 -1.90
C LEU A 329 3.62 -14.48 -2.44
N LEU A 330 3.16 -13.25 -2.27
CA LEU A 330 1.85 -12.82 -2.79
C LEU A 330 1.83 -12.82 -4.32
N GLU A 331 2.92 -12.41 -4.98
CA GLU A 331 3.07 -12.48 -6.43
C GLU A 331 2.98 -13.92 -6.93
N ALA A 332 3.67 -14.86 -6.27
CA ALA A 332 3.61 -16.28 -6.61
C ALA A 332 2.18 -16.83 -6.50
N ALA A 333 1.44 -16.49 -5.44
CA ALA A 333 0.02 -16.88 -5.34
C ALA A 333 -0.86 -16.24 -6.41
N CYS A 334 -0.58 -14.99 -6.81
CA CYS A 334 -1.33 -14.36 -7.90
C CYS A 334 -1.11 -15.09 -9.23
N VAL A 335 0.11 -15.54 -9.50
CA VAL A 335 0.43 -16.37 -10.67
C VAL A 335 -0.30 -17.71 -10.60
N GLU A 336 -0.28 -18.38 -9.44
CA GLU A 336 -0.98 -19.66 -9.25
C GLU A 336 -2.49 -19.52 -9.47
N ARG A 337 -3.11 -18.48 -8.88
CA ARG A 337 -4.52 -18.15 -9.10
C ARG A 337 -4.82 -17.89 -10.58
N ALA A 338 -3.95 -17.16 -11.27
CA ALA A 338 -4.13 -16.89 -12.69
C ALA A 338 -4.06 -18.18 -13.53
N VAL A 339 -3.15 -19.11 -13.23
CA VAL A 339 -3.10 -20.41 -13.90
C VAL A 339 -4.41 -21.18 -13.69
N LEU A 340 -4.94 -21.20 -12.46
CA LEU A 340 -6.22 -21.86 -12.14
C LEU A 340 -7.42 -21.19 -12.85
N MET A 341 -7.38 -19.88 -13.09
CA MET A 341 -8.43 -19.16 -13.81
C MET A 341 -8.46 -19.44 -15.32
N GLN A 342 -7.48 -20.11 -15.90
CA GLN A 342 -7.50 -20.47 -17.32
C GLN A 342 -8.57 -21.52 -17.63
N GLU A 343 -8.79 -22.49 -16.73
CA GLU A 343 -9.73 -23.59 -16.93
C GLU A 343 -11.19 -23.11 -17.08
N PRO A 344 -11.75 -22.27 -16.18
CA PRO A 344 -13.10 -21.72 -16.36
C PRO A 344 -13.28 -20.84 -17.60
N LEU A 345 -12.19 -20.31 -18.17
CA LEU A 345 -12.21 -19.51 -19.39
C LEU A 345 -12.11 -20.37 -20.67
N GLY A 346 -12.03 -21.69 -20.57
CA GLY A 346 -11.80 -22.58 -21.70
C GLY A 346 -10.40 -22.43 -22.32
N LEU A 347 -9.46 -21.81 -21.60
CA LEU A 347 -8.08 -21.65 -22.04
C LEU A 347 -7.26 -22.87 -21.62
N PRO A 348 -6.30 -23.33 -22.44
CA PRO A 348 -5.40 -24.41 -22.04
C PRO A 348 -4.57 -23.95 -20.84
N ILE A 349 -4.48 -24.80 -19.80
CA ILE A 349 -3.62 -24.54 -18.64
C ILE A 349 -2.16 -24.45 -19.11
N ARG A 350 -1.59 -23.25 -19.04
CA ARG A 350 -0.23 -22.95 -19.45
C ARG A 350 0.50 -22.23 -18.32
N PRO A 351 1.80 -22.49 -18.11
CA PRO A 351 2.60 -21.72 -17.18
C PRO A 351 2.55 -20.23 -17.52
N ILE A 352 2.08 -19.41 -16.58
CA ILE A 352 2.09 -17.95 -16.71
C ILE A 352 3.38 -17.43 -16.10
N ARG A 353 4.09 -16.56 -16.82
CA ARG A 353 5.21 -15.79 -16.28
C ARG A 353 4.79 -14.34 -16.14
N ARG A 354 4.86 -13.83 -14.91
CA ARG A 354 4.70 -12.39 -14.64
C ARG A 354 6.03 -11.78 -14.25
N PRO A 355 6.32 -10.55 -14.71
CA PRO A 355 7.43 -9.81 -14.15
C PRO A 355 7.16 -9.54 -12.66
N CYS A 356 8.21 -9.43 -11.86
CA CYS A 356 8.10 -8.86 -10.51
C CYS A 356 7.54 -7.45 -10.60
N ALA A 357 6.75 -7.05 -9.60
CA ALA A 357 6.24 -5.70 -9.52
C ALA A 357 7.40 -4.69 -9.49
N LEU A 358 7.24 -3.60 -10.24
CA LEU A 358 8.14 -2.47 -10.27
C LEU A 358 7.43 -1.24 -9.73
N GLN A 359 8.20 -0.29 -9.20
CA GLN A 359 7.66 1.02 -8.84
C GLN A 359 6.98 1.65 -10.06
N LEU A 360 5.67 1.86 -9.96
CA LEU A 360 4.90 2.53 -10.99
C LEU A 360 5.13 4.05 -10.90
N ILE A 361 5.21 4.70 -12.06
CA ILE A 361 5.40 6.15 -12.17
C ILE A 361 4.04 6.83 -11.95
N ASP A 362 4.02 7.90 -11.14
CA ASP A 362 2.77 8.56 -10.73
C ASP A 362 2.00 9.22 -11.89
N ASN A 363 2.67 9.60 -12.96
CA ASN A 363 2.03 10.15 -14.16
C ASN A 363 1.60 9.07 -15.17
N THR A 364 1.67 7.79 -14.81
CA THR A 364 1.22 6.70 -15.69
C THR A 364 -0.31 6.70 -15.75
N HIS A 365 -0.84 6.50 -16.95
CA HIS A 365 -2.26 6.37 -17.20
C HIS A 365 -2.86 5.15 -16.48
N VAL A 366 -4.06 5.33 -15.92
CA VAL A 366 -4.84 4.29 -15.24
C VAL A 366 -6.05 3.97 -16.10
N ASN A 367 -6.26 2.69 -16.39
CA ASN A 367 -7.46 2.22 -17.05
C ASN A 367 -8.39 1.58 -16.02
N MET A 368 -9.69 1.77 -16.18
CA MET A 368 -10.71 1.03 -15.43
C MET A 368 -11.18 -0.14 -16.30
N ILE A 369 -11.13 -1.36 -15.79
CA ILE A 369 -11.68 -2.53 -16.47
C ILE A 369 -12.85 -3.10 -15.66
N PRO A 370 -13.93 -3.56 -16.31
CA PRO A 370 -15.00 -4.25 -15.61
C PRO A 370 -14.47 -5.45 -14.83
N ARG A 371 -14.96 -5.68 -13.61
CA ARG A 371 -14.45 -6.79 -12.77
C ARG A 371 -14.64 -8.17 -13.40
N ALA A 372 -15.66 -8.32 -14.26
CA ALA A 372 -15.89 -9.52 -15.05
C ALA A 372 -14.74 -9.82 -16.05
N GLU A 373 -13.95 -8.81 -16.41
CA GLU A 373 -12.80 -8.95 -17.30
C GLU A 373 -11.49 -9.26 -16.57
N ILE A 374 -11.44 -9.15 -15.23
CA ILE A 374 -10.24 -9.45 -14.44
C ILE A 374 -9.69 -10.85 -14.76
N PRO A 375 -10.49 -11.95 -14.78
CA PRO A 375 -9.97 -13.27 -15.12
C PRO A 375 -9.26 -13.30 -16.47
N LYS A 376 -9.85 -12.64 -17.49
CA LYS A 376 -9.23 -12.54 -18.82
C LYS A 376 -7.97 -11.68 -18.79
N PHE A 377 -7.98 -10.56 -18.07
CA PHE A 377 -6.83 -9.66 -17.93
C PHE A 377 -5.64 -10.36 -17.27
N ILE A 378 -5.88 -11.08 -16.18
CA ILE A 378 -4.83 -11.70 -15.38
C ILE A 378 -4.27 -12.99 -16.00
N THR A 379 -5.03 -13.63 -16.91
CA THR A 379 -4.63 -14.86 -17.62
C THR A 379 -3.94 -14.62 -18.95
N ARG A 380 -3.84 -13.37 -19.42
CA ARG A 380 -3.18 -13.03 -20.70
C ARG A 380 -1.77 -13.60 -20.73
N SER A 381 -1.52 -14.47 -21.71
CA SER A 381 -0.21 -15.08 -21.94
C SER A 381 0.71 -14.21 -22.79
N ASP A 382 0.20 -13.08 -23.29
CA ASP A 382 0.94 -12.27 -24.24
C ASP A 382 2.30 -11.90 -23.64
N PRO A 383 3.41 -12.13 -24.38
CA PRO A 383 4.70 -11.62 -23.95
C PRO A 383 4.53 -10.12 -23.71
N PRO A 384 5.23 -9.54 -22.71
CA PRO A 384 5.22 -8.09 -22.53
C PRO A 384 5.43 -7.44 -23.88
N GLU A 385 4.38 -6.78 -24.40
CA GLU A 385 4.58 -5.82 -25.46
C GLU A 385 5.67 -4.89 -24.93
N PRO A 386 6.72 -4.60 -25.70
CA PRO A 386 7.81 -3.73 -25.25
C PRO A 386 7.30 -2.29 -25.15
N ALA A 387 6.36 -2.04 -24.24
CA ALA A 387 5.83 -0.73 -23.96
C ALA A 387 6.88 0.04 -23.15
N THR A 388 7.39 1.09 -23.76
CA THR A 388 8.23 2.16 -23.20
C THR A 388 9.65 1.79 -22.72
N SER A 389 10.62 2.15 -23.57
CA SER A 389 12.07 2.47 -23.38
C SER A 389 13.01 1.64 -22.49
N HIS A 390 12.54 0.91 -21.49
CA HIS A 390 13.37 0.00 -20.70
C HIS A 390 13.53 -1.30 -21.47
N ASN A 391 14.37 -1.28 -22.50
CA ASN A 391 14.74 -2.48 -23.24
C ASN A 391 15.36 -3.48 -22.25
N PRO A 392 14.63 -4.52 -21.80
CA PRO A 392 15.10 -5.41 -20.76
C PRO A 392 16.36 -6.12 -21.21
N GLY A 393 16.50 -6.35 -22.53
CA GLY A 393 17.69 -6.91 -23.14
C GLY A 393 18.96 -6.12 -22.86
N LYS A 394 18.90 -4.78 -22.76
CA LYS A 394 20.06 -3.97 -22.35
C LYS A 394 20.39 -4.18 -20.87
N LEU A 395 19.38 -4.35 -20.01
CA LEU A 395 19.59 -4.66 -18.60
C LEU A 395 20.22 -6.05 -18.43
N TYR A 396 19.68 -7.07 -19.11
CA TYR A 396 20.21 -8.44 -19.11
C TYR A 396 21.62 -8.52 -19.69
N ASN A 397 21.91 -7.85 -20.81
CA ASN A 397 23.26 -7.83 -21.38
C ASN A 397 24.26 -7.14 -20.44
N ARG A 398 23.85 -6.05 -19.79
CA ARG A 398 24.67 -5.39 -18.75
C ARG A 398 24.86 -6.28 -17.53
N MET A 399 23.84 -7.06 -17.15
CA MET A 399 23.92 -8.02 -16.05
C MET A 399 24.92 -9.14 -16.34
N TYR A 400 24.91 -9.72 -17.54
CA TYR A 400 25.90 -10.72 -17.94
C TYR A 400 27.31 -10.14 -17.94
N TYR A 401 27.49 -8.90 -18.42
CA TYR A 401 28.77 -8.20 -18.38
C TYR A 401 29.26 -7.93 -16.95
N ASP A 402 28.38 -7.49 -16.05
CA ASP A 402 28.72 -7.27 -14.64
C ASP A 402 29.05 -8.62 -13.95
N LEU A 403 28.33 -9.70 -14.28
CA LEU A 403 28.59 -11.04 -13.77
C LEU A 403 29.95 -11.58 -14.25
N ASP A 404 30.26 -11.38 -15.53
CA ASP A 404 31.54 -11.76 -16.13
C ASP A 404 32.69 -10.96 -15.50
N GLN A 405 32.51 -9.68 -15.19
CA GLN A 405 33.50 -8.91 -14.45
C GLN A 405 33.71 -9.41 -13.02
N VAL A 406 32.64 -9.76 -12.29
CA VAL A 406 32.74 -10.36 -10.96
C VAL A 406 33.46 -11.71 -11.04
N HIS A 407 33.17 -12.49 -12.10
CA HIS A 407 33.84 -13.75 -12.37
C HIS A 407 35.34 -13.57 -12.62
N ALA A 408 35.71 -12.59 -13.47
CA ALA A 408 37.09 -12.27 -13.80
C ALA A 408 37.90 -11.79 -12.57
N ARG A 409 37.27 -11.05 -11.64
CA ARG A 409 37.94 -10.57 -10.40
C ARG A 409 38.10 -11.65 -9.33
N HIS A 410 37.32 -12.73 -9.41
CA HIS A 410 37.27 -13.76 -8.37
C HIS A 410 37.20 -15.19 -8.95
N PRO A 411 38.15 -15.60 -9.81
CA PRO A 411 38.07 -16.86 -10.57
C PRO A 411 38.04 -18.12 -9.69
N ASN A 412 38.58 -18.06 -8.47
CA ASN A 412 38.66 -19.20 -7.55
C ASN A 412 37.44 -19.36 -6.63
N LYS A 413 36.48 -18.42 -6.64
CA LYS A 413 35.23 -18.58 -5.88
C LYS A 413 34.23 -19.34 -6.74
N HIS A 414 33.44 -20.24 -6.16
CA HIS A 414 32.30 -20.91 -6.82
C HIS A 414 31.19 -19.91 -7.16
N ILE A 415 31.47 -18.98 -8.07
CA ILE A 415 30.56 -17.90 -8.45
C ILE A 415 29.35 -18.47 -9.15
N LYS A 416 29.43 -19.62 -9.83
CA LYS A 416 28.23 -20.31 -10.35
C LYS A 416 27.19 -20.62 -9.26
N LYS A 417 27.61 -20.86 -8.01
CA LYS A 417 26.70 -21.10 -6.87
C LYS A 417 26.05 -19.81 -6.37
N HIS A 418 26.73 -18.67 -6.54
CA HIS A 418 26.29 -17.35 -6.10
C HIS A 418 25.89 -16.43 -7.26
N ALA A 419 25.87 -16.91 -8.50
CA ALA A 419 25.64 -16.09 -9.69
C ALA A 419 24.25 -15.47 -9.62
N TRP A 420 23.27 -16.26 -9.17
CA TRP A 420 21.92 -15.79 -8.90
C TRP A 420 21.87 -14.79 -7.75
N GLU A 421 22.62 -14.98 -6.67
CA GLU A 421 22.68 -14.00 -5.56
C GLU A 421 23.33 -12.68 -5.99
N VAL A 422 24.35 -12.74 -6.85
CA VAL A 422 25.03 -11.56 -7.41
C VAL A 422 24.14 -10.86 -8.43
N LEU A 423 23.50 -11.59 -9.33
CA LEU A 423 22.47 -11.06 -10.25
C LEU A 423 21.34 -10.42 -9.48
N ASP A 424 20.83 -11.11 -8.47
CA ASP A 424 19.77 -10.64 -7.61
C ASP A 424 20.19 -9.34 -6.90
N THR A 425 21.36 -9.34 -6.28
CA THR A 425 21.92 -8.15 -5.63
C THR A 425 22.07 -7.00 -6.63
N LEU A 426 22.60 -7.23 -7.83
CA LEU A 426 22.87 -6.17 -8.80
C LEU A 426 21.59 -5.63 -9.47
N VAL A 427 20.64 -6.51 -9.78
CA VAL A 427 19.37 -6.15 -10.42
C VAL A 427 18.44 -5.51 -9.41
N TYR A 428 18.21 -6.20 -8.30
CA TYR A 428 17.27 -5.73 -7.29
C TYR A 428 17.82 -4.55 -6.50
N SER A 429 19.13 -4.37 -6.31
CA SER A 429 19.61 -3.15 -5.60
C SER A 429 19.32 -1.87 -6.40
N LYS A 430 19.47 -1.90 -7.73
CA LYS A 430 19.22 -0.72 -8.57
C LYS A 430 17.73 -0.42 -8.69
N THR A 431 16.89 -1.45 -8.90
CA THR A 431 15.44 -1.26 -8.96
C THR A 431 14.86 -0.90 -7.59
N ARG A 432 15.32 -1.54 -6.50
CA ARG A 432 14.91 -1.21 -5.12
C ARG A 432 15.37 0.16 -4.66
N ALA A 433 16.46 0.71 -5.22
CA ALA A 433 16.86 2.08 -4.92
C ALA A 433 15.83 3.12 -5.41
N LEU A 434 15.01 2.74 -6.40
CA LEU A 434 13.91 3.55 -6.92
C LEU A 434 12.56 3.26 -6.25
N GLU A 435 12.47 2.21 -5.43
CA GLU A 435 11.25 1.89 -4.69
C GLU A 435 11.00 2.98 -3.64
N THR A 436 9.79 3.54 -3.65
CA THR A 436 9.34 4.39 -2.56
C THR A 436 9.13 3.54 -1.30
N TRP A 437 9.16 4.18 -0.13
CA TRP A 437 9.08 3.46 1.16
C TRP A 437 7.85 2.53 1.23
N GLU A 438 6.71 3.04 0.80
CA GLU A 438 5.44 2.34 0.85
C GLU A 438 5.22 1.36 -0.29
N PHE A 439 6.09 1.34 -1.31
CA PHE A 439 5.93 0.52 -2.52
C PHE A 439 5.58 -0.93 -2.20
N ARG A 440 6.41 -1.61 -1.40
CA ARG A 440 6.21 -3.04 -1.09
C ARG A 440 4.92 -3.26 -0.31
N THR A 441 4.58 -2.34 0.60
CA THR A 441 3.36 -2.42 1.41
C THR A 441 2.11 -2.23 0.54
N LEU A 442 2.06 -1.19 -0.28
CA LEU A 442 0.93 -0.93 -1.18
C LEU A 442 0.80 -1.98 -2.28
N THR A 443 1.92 -2.47 -2.83
CA THR A 443 1.88 -3.53 -3.82
C THR A 443 1.37 -4.82 -3.19
N SER A 444 1.84 -5.18 -1.99
CA SER A 444 1.29 -6.31 -1.23
C SER A 444 -0.21 -6.12 -0.96
N PHE A 445 -0.64 -4.90 -0.65
CA PHE A 445 -2.05 -4.58 -0.44
C PHE A 445 -2.88 -4.84 -1.70
N CYS A 446 -2.37 -4.45 -2.87
CA CYS A 446 -3.01 -4.71 -4.17
C CYS A 446 -3.02 -6.21 -4.50
N LYS A 447 -1.95 -6.96 -4.23
CA LYS A 447 -1.91 -8.42 -4.47
C LYS A 447 -2.88 -9.18 -3.54
N VAL A 448 -3.07 -8.73 -2.30
CA VAL A 448 -4.14 -9.25 -1.44
C VAL A 448 -5.52 -8.98 -2.06
N GLY A 449 -5.72 -7.77 -2.59
CA GLY A 449 -6.93 -7.40 -3.32
C GLY A 449 -7.19 -8.26 -4.53
N GLU A 450 -6.17 -8.49 -5.37
CA GLU A 450 -6.22 -9.41 -6.51
C GLU A 450 -6.66 -10.80 -6.06
N LEU A 451 -5.99 -11.39 -5.07
CA LEU A 451 -6.27 -12.74 -4.57
C LEU A 451 -7.68 -12.90 -3.97
N ARG A 452 -8.23 -11.84 -3.40
CA ARG A 452 -9.58 -11.83 -2.78
C ARG A 452 -10.65 -11.24 -3.68
N ASN A 453 -10.28 -10.78 -4.88
CA ASN A 453 -11.13 -10.00 -5.78
C ASN A 453 -11.81 -8.81 -5.05
N ASP A 454 -11.08 -8.16 -4.15
CA ASP A 454 -11.54 -7.09 -3.24
C ASP A 454 -12.85 -7.35 -2.47
N LYS A 455 -13.30 -8.61 -2.36
CA LYS A 455 -14.55 -8.97 -1.66
C LYS A 455 -14.52 -8.59 -0.18
N ASP A 456 -13.34 -8.50 0.40
CA ASP A 456 -13.14 -8.01 1.77
C ASP A 456 -13.44 -6.51 1.90
N LEU A 457 -13.09 -5.68 0.92
CA LEU A 457 -13.49 -4.26 0.90
C LEU A 457 -14.99 -4.09 0.64
N ALA A 458 -15.56 -4.86 -0.29
CA ALA A 458 -17.00 -4.84 -0.53
C ALA A 458 -17.81 -5.22 0.72
N ARG A 459 -17.35 -6.23 1.50
CA ARG A 459 -17.96 -6.58 2.80
C ARG A 459 -17.86 -5.47 3.84
N ALA A 460 -16.88 -4.58 3.73
CA ALA A 460 -16.74 -3.40 4.58
C ALA A 460 -17.62 -2.23 4.12
N GLY A 461 -18.44 -2.41 3.07
CA GLY A 461 -19.33 -1.37 2.55
C GLY A 461 -18.68 -0.42 1.54
N ILE A 462 -17.47 -0.74 1.06
CA ILE A 462 -16.80 0.05 0.02
C ILE A 462 -17.35 -0.33 -1.34
N ASP A 463 -17.72 0.67 -2.14
CA ASP A 463 -17.95 0.45 -3.57
C ASP A 463 -16.61 0.18 -4.27
N ILE A 464 -16.41 -1.08 -4.64
CA ILE A 464 -15.19 -1.52 -5.30
C ILE A 464 -15.21 -1.29 -6.82
N GLY A 465 -16.36 -0.90 -7.39
CA GLY A 465 -16.54 -0.50 -8.78
C GLY A 465 -15.80 -1.36 -9.81
N ASP A 466 -15.34 -0.69 -10.86
CA ASP A 466 -14.40 -1.27 -11.82
C ASP A 466 -13.00 -1.40 -11.24
N GLN A 467 -12.21 -2.30 -11.82
CA GLN A 467 -10.83 -2.55 -11.41
C GLN A 467 -9.87 -1.56 -12.06
N ALA A 468 -9.17 -0.78 -11.25
CA ALA A 468 -8.10 0.09 -11.74
C ALA A 468 -6.85 -0.74 -12.12
N VAL A 469 -6.28 -0.47 -13.29
CA VAL A 469 -5.09 -1.14 -13.83
C VAL A 469 -4.09 -0.16 -14.41
N VAL A 470 -2.80 -0.46 -14.23
CA VAL A 470 -1.68 0.28 -14.81
C VAL A 470 -0.79 -0.72 -15.54
N GLY A 471 -0.78 -0.66 -16.87
CA GLY A 471 -0.10 -1.65 -17.69
C GLY A 471 -0.63 -3.06 -17.43
N ARG A 472 0.16 -3.90 -16.73
CA ARG A 472 -0.19 -5.28 -16.36
C ARG A 472 -0.50 -5.47 -14.87
N ASP A 473 -0.41 -4.41 -14.09
CA ASP A 473 -0.63 -4.47 -12.65
C ASP A 473 -2.03 -3.99 -12.29
N LEU A 474 -2.73 -4.83 -11.52
CA LEU A 474 -3.91 -4.41 -10.79
C LEU A 474 -3.47 -3.51 -9.63
N ILE A 475 -4.09 -2.36 -9.51
CA ILE A 475 -3.88 -1.43 -8.40
C ILE A 475 -5.15 -1.32 -7.55
N SER A 476 -5.11 -0.61 -6.42
CA SER A 476 -6.32 -0.32 -5.66
C SER A 476 -7.27 0.53 -6.52
N SER A 477 -8.52 0.08 -6.69
CA SER A 477 -9.58 0.88 -7.32
C SER A 477 -9.97 2.09 -6.46
N VAL A 478 -9.80 1.99 -5.14
CA VAL A 478 -9.99 3.10 -4.21
C VAL A 478 -8.68 3.88 -4.09
N PRO A 479 -8.69 5.22 -4.22
CA PRO A 479 -7.52 6.05 -3.99
C PRO A 479 -6.88 5.77 -2.62
N VAL A 480 -5.55 5.86 -2.51
CA VAL A 480 -4.80 5.56 -1.29
C VAL A 480 -3.93 6.73 -0.86
N VAL A 481 -4.12 7.20 0.36
CA VAL A 481 -3.19 8.13 1.02
C VAL A 481 -2.13 7.35 1.79
N SER A 482 -0.87 7.67 1.56
CA SER A 482 0.28 7.11 2.30
C SER A 482 0.94 8.19 3.12
N LEU A 483 0.85 8.07 4.44
CA LEU A 483 1.44 9.00 5.39
C LEU A 483 2.55 8.31 6.18
N ARG A 484 3.76 8.88 6.14
CA ARG A 484 4.90 8.44 6.94
C ARG A 484 5.24 9.46 8.00
N LEU A 485 5.31 9.02 9.26
CA LEU A 485 5.64 9.82 10.42
C LEU A 485 6.95 9.33 11.05
N GLY A 486 7.95 10.21 11.06
CA GLY A 486 9.29 9.91 11.56
C GLY A 486 10.34 9.81 10.44
N PRO A 487 11.61 9.63 10.84
CA PRO A 487 12.72 9.64 9.92
C PRO A 487 12.63 8.48 8.92
N SER A 488 13.01 8.76 7.67
CA SER A 488 13.35 7.72 6.71
C SER A 488 14.66 7.07 7.14
N PRO A 489 14.74 5.74 7.21
CA PRO A 489 16.05 5.10 7.20
C PRO A 489 16.82 5.61 5.97
N LYS A 490 18.11 5.93 6.13
CA LYS A 490 18.97 6.43 5.04
C LYS A 490 19.11 5.45 3.87
N THR A 491 18.64 4.22 4.05
CA THR A 491 18.49 3.23 2.98
C THR A 491 17.03 2.76 2.95
N PRO A 492 16.23 3.08 1.91
CA PRO A 492 14.91 2.44 1.73
C PRO A 492 15.05 0.91 1.64
N SER A 493 16.21 0.45 1.17
CA SER A 493 16.68 -0.93 1.35
C SER A 493 17.18 -1.13 2.79
N SER A 494 16.27 -1.40 3.71
CA SER A 494 16.56 -1.99 5.02
C SER A 494 17.85 -2.86 5.00
N PRO A 495 18.82 -2.65 5.92
CA PRO A 495 19.96 -3.56 6.06
C PRO A 495 19.52 -5.01 6.37
N PHE A 496 18.27 -5.24 6.80
CA PHE A 496 17.73 -6.60 7.00
C PHE A 496 17.43 -7.34 5.68
N LEU A 497 17.30 -6.64 4.55
CA LEU A 497 17.01 -7.24 3.24
C LEU A 497 18.23 -7.34 2.31
N ARG A 498 19.38 -6.77 2.67
CA ARG A 498 20.50 -6.59 1.73
C ARG A 498 21.30 -7.87 1.43
N ASN A 499 21.37 -8.86 2.31
CA ASN A 499 22.48 -9.82 2.23
C ASN A 499 22.17 -11.31 2.02
N GLU A 500 20.98 -11.88 2.31
CA GLU A 500 20.87 -13.37 2.28
C GLU A 500 19.48 -13.98 1.91
N LEU A 501 18.49 -13.21 1.47
CA LEU A 501 17.07 -13.66 1.51
C LEU A 501 16.39 -14.02 0.18
N HIS A 502 17.09 -13.98 -0.95
CA HIS A 502 16.48 -14.35 -2.23
C HIS A 502 16.99 -15.70 -2.72
N ARG A 503 16.30 -16.77 -2.29
CA ARG A 503 16.32 -18.05 -3.01
C ARG A 503 15.04 -18.13 -3.86
N PRO A 504 15.10 -18.60 -5.12
CA PRO A 504 13.92 -18.66 -5.98
C PRO A 504 12.85 -19.61 -5.40
N PHE A 505 11.68 -19.03 -5.12
CA PHE A 505 10.48 -19.72 -4.62
C PHE A 505 9.67 -20.27 -5.79
N TYR A 506 9.84 -21.55 -6.11
CA TYR A 506 8.86 -22.32 -6.89
C TYR A 506 8.31 -23.43 -6.01
N GLU A 507 7.59 -23.07 -4.94
CA GLU A 507 6.79 -24.02 -4.18
C GLU A 507 5.35 -23.48 -4.10
N SER A 508 4.39 -24.30 -4.51
CA SER A 508 2.96 -23.95 -4.68
C SER A 508 2.31 -23.57 -3.34
N MET A 509 1.48 -22.52 -3.35
CA MET A 509 0.71 -22.06 -2.19
C MET A 509 -0.61 -22.84 -2.02
N HIS A 510 -1.04 -23.66 -2.99
CA HIS A 510 -2.28 -24.43 -2.91
C HIS A 510 -2.06 -25.96 -2.87
N GLY A 511 -1.41 -26.47 -1.82
CA GLY A 511 -1.35 -27.91 -1.52
C GLY A 511 -1.93 -28.24 -0.14
N GLU A 512 -2.96 -29.09 -0.09
CA GLU A 512 -3.51 -29.66 1.14
C GLU A 512 -2.96 -31.08 1.36
N SER A 513 -2.23 -31.28 2.49
CA SER A 513 -1.96 -32.56 3.21
C SER A 513 -1.45 -33.75 2.37
N VAL A 514 -0.26 -34.35 2.56
CA VAL A 514 0.35 -34.89 3.79
C VAL A 514 1.85 -35.04 3.51
N ALA A 515 2.71 -34.59 4.42
CA ALA A 515 4.12 -34.97 4.60
C ALA A 515 4.97 -35.17 3.31
N SER A 516 5.77 -34.16 2.91
CA SER A 516 7.02 -34.29 2.11
C SER A 516 7.19 -33.31 0.91
N SER A 517 7.00 -32.00 1.06
CA SER A 517 7.65 -31.07 0.09
C SER A 517 8.34 -29.85 0.68
N LEU A 518 8.12 -29.51 1.96
CA LEU A 518 9.02 -28.66 2.77
C LEU A 518 10.38 -29.35 3.03
N LYS A 519 11.00 -29.91 1.99
CA LYS A 519 12.44 -30.18 1.92
C LYS A 519 13.17 -28.94 1.39
N TYR A 520 12.76 -27.75 1.80
CA TYR A 520 13.77 -26.93 2.47
C TYR A 520 14.12 -27.65 3.77
N THR A 521 14.94 -28.69 3.65
CA THR A 521 15.90 -28.93 4.72
C THR A 521 16.67 -27.63 4.79
N TRP A 522 16.29 -26.76 5.74
CA TRP A 522 17.30 -26.24 6.64
C TRP A 522 18.17 -27.46 6.96
N LYS A 523 19.21 -27.69 6.15
CA LYS A 523 20.40 -28.33 6.69
C LYS A 523 20.65 -27.44 7.89
N ASP A 524 20.59 -28.04 9.08
CA ASP A 524 21.00 -27.43 10.32
C ASP A 524 22.35 -26.76 10.05
N ASP A 525 22.30 -25.52 9.61
CA ASP A 525 23.43 -24.65 9.60
C ASP A 525 23.47 -24.30 11.08
N THR A 526 24.14 -25.15 11.85
CA THR A 526 24.30 -25.09 13.30
C THR A 526 24.91 -23.75 13.74
N SER A 527 25.19 -22.84 12.82
CA SER A 527 25.29 -21.42 13.09
C SER A 527 23.94 -20.93 13.64
N SER A 528 23.94 -20.59 14.92
CA SER A 528 22.86 -20.15 15.81
C SER A 528 22.03 -18.92 15.37
N LYS A 529 21.90 -18.64 14.07
CA LYS A 529 21.17 -17.51 13.52
C LYS A 529 19.66 -17.76 13.66
N LYS A 530 19.10 -17.26 14.76
CA LYS A 530 17.64 -17.15 14.99
C LYS A 530 16.96 -16.60 13.73
N PRO A 531 15.80 -17.14 13.33
CA PRO A 531 15.07 -16.65 12.16
C PRO A 531 14.88 -15.13 12.23
N ARG A 532 15.23 -14.43 11.14
CA ARG A 532 15.34 -12.97 11.13
C ARG A 532 13.99 -12.25 11.20
N GLY A 533 12.89 -12.95 10.92
CA GLY A 533 11.53 -12.47 11.14
C GLY A 533 10.49 -13.55 10.86
N LEU A 534 9.31 -13.44 11.47
CA LEU A 534 8.16 -14.25 11.09
C LEU A 534 7.11 -13.34 10.47
N CYS A 535 6.45 -13.84 9.43
CA CYS A 535 5.25 -13.25 8.87
C CYS A 535 4.13 -14.28 8.88
N PHE A 536 2.93 -13.82 9.22
CA PHE A 536 1.71 -14.62 9.22
C PHE A 536 0.81 -14.15 8.09
N ILE A 537 0.38 -15.06 7.24
CA ILE A 537 -0.44 -14.78 6.06
C ILE A 537 -1.73 -15.59 6.14
N ARG A 538 -2.88 -14.95 5.88
CA ARG A 538 -4.21 -15.55 5.85
C ARG A 538 -4.98 -15.04 4.63
N ILE A 539 -5.06 -15.84 3.58
CA ILE A 539 -5.77 -15.50 2.36
C ILE A 539 -6.87 -16.54 2.16
N ASN A 540 -8.09 -16.15 2.49
CA ASN A 540 -9.27 -16.96 2.25
C ASN A 540 -9.73 -16.72 0.81
N VAL A 541 -9.31 -17.59 -0.11
CA VAL A 541 -9.87 -17.62 -1.47
C VAL A 541 -11.20 -18.38 -1.38
N SER A 542 -12.31 -17.76 -1.82
CA SER A 542 -13.60 -18.44 -1.79
C SER A 542 -13.57 -19.58 -2.83
N PRO A 543 -13.83 -20.84 -2.43
CA PRO A 543 -13.86 -21.98 -3.37
C PRO A 543 -14.93 -21.85 -4.45
N LYS A 544 -15.95 -21.01 -4.21
CA LYS A 544 -17.16 -20.90 -5.05
C LYS A 544 -16.95 -20.08 -6.33
N GLU A 545 -15.82 -19.41 -6.55
CA GLU A 545 -15.57 -18.72 -7.83
C GLU A 545 -15.51 -19.67 -9.04
N THR A 546 -15.31 -20.98 -8.82
CA THR A 546 -15.17 -21.97 -9.90
C THR A 546 -16.51 -22.53 -10.43
N GLN A 547 -17.66 -22.26 -9.79
CA GLN A 547 -18.92 -22.97 -10.10
C GLN A 547 -20.05 -22.12 -10.67
N THR A 548 -20.00 -20.79 -10.65
CA THR A 548 -21.18 -19.95 -10.97
C THR A 548 -21.38 -19.64 -12.46
N THR A 549 -20.92 -20.52 -13.37
CA THR A 549 -21.20 -20.41 -14.82
C THR A 549 -22.11 -21.53 -15.30
N GLU A 550 -23.07 -21.96 -14.48
CA GLU A 550 -24.24 -22.67 -15.00
C GLU A 550 -25.27 -21.64 -15.47
N THR A 551 -25.17 -21.33 -16.76
CA THR A 551 -26.27 -21.12 -17.70
C THR A 551 -27.62 -20.74 -17.08
N ARG A 552 -27.81 -19.45 -16.77
CA ARG A 552 -29.15 -18.86 -16.85
C ARG A 552 -29.52 -18.80 -18.33
N VAL A 553 -30.11 -19.89 -18.82
CA VAL A 553 -30.88 -19.86 -20.06
C VAL A 553 -32.01 -18.85 -19.83
N PRO A 554 -32.18 -17.83 -20.68
CA PRO A 554 -33.38 -17.02 -20.63
C PRO A 554 -34.53 -17.88 -21.12
N ASP A 555 -35.41 -18.28 -20.21
CA ASP A 555 -36.68 -18.90 -20.58
C ASP A 555 -37.44 -17.95 -21.51
N ALA A 556 -37.72 -18.45 -22.70
CA ALA A 556 -38.46 -17.75 -23.73
C ALA A 556 -39.87 -17.44 -23.22
N ALA A 557 -40.27 -16.17 -23.40
CA ALA A 557 -41.61 -15.71 -23.14
C ALA A 557 -42.65 -16.43 -24.02
N ALA A 558 -43.75 -16.85 -23.42
CA ALA A 558 -45.03 -17.07 -24.08
C ALA A 558 -46.15 -16.35 -23.29
N PRO A 559 -47.24 -15.91 -23.95
CA PRO A 559 -47.98 -14.73 -23.52
C PRO A 559 -49.24 -15.03 -22.68
N THR A 560 -49.53 -14.08 -21.77
CA THR A 560 -50.82 -13.57 -21.25
C THR A 560 -52.03 -14.51 -21.10
N LEU A 561 -52.65 -14.53 -19.89
CA LEU A 561 -54.00 -13.99 -19.66
C LEU A 561 -54.49 -14.05 -18.18
N SER A 562 -55.10 -12.92 -17.79
CA SER A 562 -56.23 -12.68 -16.88
C SER A 562 -56.19 -13.03 -15.37
N ASP A 563 -56.36 -11.95 -14.59
CA ASP A 563 -57.34 -11.68 -13.52
C ASP A 563 -57.59 -12.67 -12.37
N GLY A 564 -57.61 -12.12 -11.15
CA GLY A 564 -58.37 -12.70 -10.05
C GLY A 564 -57.90 -12.28 -8.66
N ASP A 565 -58.60 -11.32 -8.08
CA ASP A 565 -58.63 -10.98 -6.65
C ASP A 565 -58.65 -12.21 -5.72
N SER A 566 -57.94 -12.15 -4.58
CA SER A 566 -58.58 -12.13 -3.25
C SER A 566 -57.57 -12.26 -2.11
N ALA A 567 -57.84 -11.46 -1.08
CA ALA A 567 -57.29 -11.58 0.26
C ALA A 567 -57.54 -12.96 0.88
N ARG A 568 -56.59 -13.45 1.67
CA ARG A 568 -56.88 -14.11 2.97
C ARG A 568 -55.61 -14.33 3.79
N SER A 569 -55.60 -13.65 4.93
CA SER A 569 -54.89 -13.99 6.16
C SER A 569 -55.12 -15.44 6.58
N PHE A 570 -54.08 -16.13 7.03
CA PHE A 570 -54.23 -17.18 8.06
C PHE A 570 -53.02 -17.20 9.00
N SER A 571 -53.38 -17.31 10.27
CA SER A 571 -52.57 -17.33 11.49
C SER A 571 -52.74 -18.70 12.14
N MET A 572 -51.85 -19.00 13.09
CA MET A 572 -51.84 -20.10 14.07
C MET A 572 -51.27 -21.44 13.58
N LYS A 573 -50.52 -22.23 14.36
CA LYS A 573 -49.84 -22.17 15.68
C LYS A 573 -49.00 -23.49 15.77
N PRO A 574 -48.14 -23.68 16.80
CA PRO A 574 -47.16 -24.78 16.87
C PRO A 574 -47.76 -26.06 17.48
N SER A 575 -47.18 -27.22 17.16
CA SER A 575 -47.47 -28.49 17.83
C SER A 575 -46.20 -29.10 18.44
N GLU A 576 -46.44 -29.70 19.60
CA GLU A 576 -45.52 -30.22 20.60
C GLU A 576 -44.78 -31.50 20.16
N GLY A 577 -43.70 -31.84 20.89
CA GLY A 577 -43.03 -33.15 20.83
C GLY A 577 -43.94 -34.29 21.34
N PRO A 578 -43.44 -35.53 21.54
CA PRO A 578 -42.59 -35.81 22.71
C PRO A 578 -41.65 -37.05 22.48
N PRO A 579 -41.24 -37.89 23.48
CA PRO A 579 -39.84 -38.21 23.74
C PRO A 579 -39.52 -39.72 23.57
N GLY A 580 -38.25 -40.11 23.69
CA GLY A 580 -37.91 -41.52 23.95
C GLY A 580 -36.54 -41.99 23.46
N MET A 581 -35.53 -41.83 24.30
CA MET A 581 -34.40 -42.77 24.41
C MET A 581 -34.89 -44.03 25.17
N PRO A 582 -34.29 -45.24 25.07
CA PRO A 582 -32.88 -45.42 25.46
C PRO A 582 -32.07 -46.59 24.83
N SER A 583 -30.75 -46.45 25.02
CA SER A 583 -29.77 -47.50 25.41
C SER A 583 -29.13 -48.47 24.39
N HIS A 584 -27.78 -48.49 24.52
CA HIS A 584 -26.87 -49.64 24.55
C HIS A 584 -26.74 -50.57 23.33
N TRP A 585 -25.58 -50.50 22.67
CA TRP A 585 -24.89 -51.67 22.11
C TRP A 585 -23.38 -51.59 22.32
N HIS A 586 -22.85 -52.54 23.09
CA HIS A 586 -21.46 -52.96 23.07
C HIS A 586 -21.27 -53.96 21.92
N VAL A 587 -20.30 -53.75 21.02
CA VAL A 587 -19.73 -54.87 20.23
C VAL A 587 -18.21 -54.75 20.13
N LYS A 588 -17.60 -55.93 20.22
CA LYS A 588 -16.22 -56.29 20.46
C LYS A 588 -15.25 -55.97 19.32
N ARG A 589 -14.00 -55.74 19.73
CA ARG A 589 -12.75 -56.00 19.00
C ARG A 589 -12.79 -57.31 18.20
N VAL A 590 -12.40 -57.25 16.93
CA VAL A 590 -11.74 -58.36 16.22
C VAL A 590 -10.55 -57.80 15.45
N ARG A 591 -9.37 -58.38 15.71
CA ARG A 591 -8.15 -58.23 14.90
C ARG A 591 -8.26 -59.22 13.73
N SER A 592 -7.93 -58.79 12.51
CA SER A 592 -7.40 -59.69 11.50
C SER A 592 -6.49 -58.95 10.52
N ALA A 593 -5.34 -59.56 10.28
CA ALA A 593 -4.23 -59.06 9.51
C ALA A 593 -4.37 -59.32 8.00
N ARG A 594 -3.41 -58.74 7.27
CA ARG A 594 -3.03 -58.95 5.85
C ARG A 594 -3.86 -58.21 4.81
N VAL A 595 -3.31 -57.08 4.35
CA VAL A 595 -3.57 -56.53 3.02
C VAL A 595 -2.24 -56.37 2.29
N ILE A 596 -2.10 -57.14 1.22
CA ILE A 596 -1.08 -57.03 0.19
C ILE A 596 -1.39 -55.74 -0.59
N ARG A 597 -0.44 -54.79 -0.60
CA ARG A 597 -0.57 -53.54 -1.37
C ARG A 597 -0.26 -53.80 -2.84
N GLU A 598 -1.28 -54.08 -3.63
CA GLU A 598 -1.26 -53.78 -5.05
C GLU A 598 -1.55 -52.29 -5.25
N LYS A 599 -0.65 -51.58 -5.92
CA LYS A 599 -0.80 -50.16 -6.25
C LYS A 599 -1.81 -49.98 -7.38
N LYS A 600 -3.10 -49.89 -7.04
CA LYS A 600 -4.10 -49.30 -7.93
C LYS A 600 -3.94 -47.78 -7.94
N LYS A 601 -3.64 -47.21 -9.11
CA LYS A 601 -3.70 -45.76 -9.34
C LYS A 601 -5.17 -45.32 -9.19
N GLN A 602 -5.50 -44.68 -8.08
CA GLN A 602 -6.79 -43.99 -7.94
C GLN A 602 -6.78 -42.78 -8.88
N LYS A 603 -7.87 -42.60 -9.63
CA LYS A 603 -8.07 -41.40 -10.44
C LYS A 603 -8.43 -40.25 -9.50
N LEU A 604 -7.89 -39.06 -9.77
CA LEU A 604 -8.06 -37.84 -8.98
C LEU A 604 -9.55 -37.51 -8.68
N ALA A 605 -10.45 -37.90 -9.59
CA ALA A 605 -11.89 -37.72 -9.43
C ALA A 605 -12.50 -38.49 -8.25
N ASP A 606 -11.99 -39.69 -7.92
CA ASP A 606 -12.55 -40.54 -6.85
C ASP A 606 -12.19 -40.02 -5.44
N VAL A 607 -11.11 -39.25 -5.33
CA VAL A 607 -10.64 -38.61 -4.08
C VAL A 607 -11.41 -37.32 -3.79
N LEU A 608 -11.91 -36.64 -4.82
CA LEU A 608 -12.66 -35.39 -4.68
C LEU A 608 -14.14 -35.61 -4.30
N SER A 609 -14.70 -36.78 -4.59
CA SER A 609 -16.07 -37.16 -4.21
C SER A 609 -16.25 -37.53 -2.73
N SER A 610 -15.18 -37.73 -1.95
CA SER A 610 -15.29 -38.07 -0.52
C SER A 610 -15.25 -36.87 0.43
N PHE A 611 -15.29 -35.63 -0.09
CA PHE A 611 -15.13 -34.39 0.68
C PHE A 611 -16.19 -33.31 0.36
N MET A 612 -17.35 -33.73 -0.14
CA MET A 612 -18.58 -32.93 -0.07
C MET A 612 -19.38 -33.30 1.18
#